data_AF-A0A1G6WPM8-F1
#
_entry.id   AF-A0A1G6WPM8-F1
#
_cell.length_a   1.000
_cell.length_b   1.000
_cell.length_c   1.000
_cell.angle_alpha   90.00
_cell.angle_beta   90.00
_cell.angle_gamma   90.00
#
_symmetry.space_group_name_H-M   'P 1'
#
loop_
_entity.id
_entity.type
_entity.pdbx_description
1 polymer ?
#
loop_
_entity_poly.entity_id
_entity_poly.type
_entity_poly.pdbx_seq_one_letter_code
_entity_poly.pdbx_strand_id
1 'polypeptide(L)' 'MKKLVLAAALSAAASTAFAGNLSEPVVEAPVIVEETQSSSSGILLPLILLVLVGVAVAANN' A
#
# COMPACT_ATOMS: atom_id res chain seq x y z
N MET A 1 -11.26 18.78 18.44
CA MET A 1 -11.44 17.38 18.87
C MET A 1 -12.00 16.44 17.79
N LYS A 2 -12.78 16.92 16.79
CA LYS A 2 -13.36 16.05 15.74
C LYS A 2 -12.32 15.51 14.72
N LYS A 3 -11.25 16.27 14.48
CA LYS A 3 -10.17 15.92 13.53
C LYS A 3 -9.31 14.74 14.02
N LEU A 4 -9.09 14.63 15.33
CA LEU A 4 -8.32 13.53 15.91
C LEU A 4 -9.10 12.21 15.87
N VAL A 5 -10.42 12.28 16.00
CA VAL A 5 -11.31 11.10 15.86
C VAL A 5 -11.24 10.55 14.44
N LEU A 6 -11.25 11.42 13.43
CA LEU A 6 -11.15 10.98 12.02
C LEU A 6 -9.75 10.41 11.70
N ALA A 7 -8.69 11.04 12.21
CA ALA A 7 -7.33 10.54 12.06
C ALA A 7 -7.15 9.18 12.74
N ALA A 8 -7.66 9.01 13.96
CA ALA A 8 -7.63 7.74 14.67
C ALA A 8 -8.42 6.65 13.94
N ALA A 9 -9.59 6.98 13.39
CA ALA A 9 -10.40 6.05 12.61
C ALA A 9 -9.68 5.59 11.32
N LEU A 10 -9.01 6.51 10.61
CA LEU A 10 -8.27 6.17 9.40
C LEU A 10 -7.02 5.33 9.72
N SER A 11 -6.27 5.67 10.76
CA SER A 11 -5.11 4.88 11.19
C SER A 11 -5.53 3.48 11.64
N ALA A 12 -6.64 3.35 12.37
CA ALA A 12 -7.16 2.05 12.80
C ALA A 12 -7.62 1.19 11.60
N ALA A 13 -8.23 1.81 10.58
CA ALA A 13 -8.63 1.11 9.35
C ALA A 13 -7.43 0.65 8.51
N ALA A 14 -6.32 1.39 8.54
CA ALA A 14 -5.10 1.05 7.81
C ALA A 14 -4.28 -0.09 8.45
N SER A 15 -4.49 -0.38 9.74
CA SER A 15 -3.71 -1.39 10.48
C SER A 15 -3.79 -2.82 9.92
N THR A 16 -4.74 -3.12 9.03
CA THR A 16 -4.89 -4.44 8.38
C THR A 16 -4.20 -4.53 7.01
N ALA A 17 -3.64 -3.44 6.49
CA ALA A 17 -2.96 -3.41 5.19
C ALA A 17 -1.50 -3.94 5.28
N PHE A 18 -1.30 -5.08 5.93
CA PHE A 18 0.01 -5.74 6.03
C PHE A 18 0.03 -6.96 5.11
N ALA A 19 0.91 -6.94 4.10
CA ALA A 19 1.18 -8.10 3.26
C ALA A 19 1.91 -9.15 4.10
N GLY A 20 1.17 -10.15 4.60
CA GLY A 20 1.74 -11.26 5.38
C GLY A 20 2.81 -12.03 4.60
N ASN A 21 3.63 -12.82 5.32
CA ASN A 21 4.60 -13.71 4.69
C ASN A 21 3.86 -14.87 3.99
N LEU A 22 4.26 -15.19 2.77
CA LEU A 22 3.79 -16.39 2.07
C LEU A 22 4.30 -17.61 2.86
N SER A 23 3.40 -18.49 3.29
CA SER A 23 3.80 -19.78 3.87
C SER A 23 4.73 -20.50 2.90
N GLU A 24 5.82 -21.10 3.38
CA GLU A 24 6.78 -21.78 2.50
C GLU A 24 6.04 -22.77 1.58
N PRO A 25 5.99 -22.51 0.27
CA PRO A 25 5.32 -23.41 -0.66
C PRO A 25 6.15 -24.68 -0.75
N VAL A 26 5.52 -25.85 -0.60
CA VAL A 26 6.20 -27.12 -0.87
C VAL A 26 6.42 -27.22 -2.38
N VAL A 27 7.63 -26.89 -2.83
CA VAL A 27 8.00 -26.85 -4.26
C VAL A 27 8.46 -28.25 -4.71
N GLU A 28 7.61 -28.96 -5.46
CA GLU A 28 8.02 -30.13 -6.24
C GLU A 28 8.62 -29.65 -7.56
N ALA A 29 9.95 -29.51 -7.59
CA ALA A 29 10.77 -28.85 -8.62
C ALA A 29 10.17 -28.75 -10.04
N PRO A 30 9.42 -27.68 -10.36
CA PRO A 30 9.14 -27.34 -11.74
C PRO A 30 10.25 -26.40 -12.21
N VAL A 31 10.66 -26.50 -13.47
CA VAL A 31 11.51 -25.49 -14.13
C VAL A 31 10.66 -24.24 -14.31
N ILE A 32 10.44 -23.49 -13.22
CA ILE A 32 9.74 -22.22 -13.22
C ILE A 32 10.79 -21.20 -13.67
N VAL A 33 10.62 -20.67 -14.88
CA VAL A 33 11.24 -19.39 -15.22
C VAL A 33 10.68 -18.41 -14.20
N GLU A 34 11.49 -18.01 -13.23
CA GLU A 34 11.10 -17.05 -12.20
C GLU A 34 10.75 -15.74 -12.90
N GLU A 35 9.47 -15.54 -13.19
CA GLU A 35 8.92 -14.24 -13.51
C GLU A 35 9.07 -13.39 -12.25
N THR A 36 10.25 -12.79 -12.08
CA THR A 36 10.51 -11.77 -11.06
C THR A 36 9.54 -10.63 -11.31
N GLN A 37 8.39 -10.68 -10.62
CA GLN A 37 7.45 -9.58 -10.62
C GLN A 37 8.08 -8.46 -9.79
N SER A 38 8.29 -7.31 -10.43
CA SER A 38 8.93 -6.16 -9.79
C SER A 38 8.15 -5.72 -8.55
N SER A 39 8.76 -5.85 -7.37
CA SER A 39 8.24 -5.36 -6.08
C SER A 39 8.03 -3.84 -6.05
N SER A 40 8.55 -3.11 -7.05
CA SER A 40 8.41 -1.67 -7.21
C SER A 40 7.06 -1.25 -7.83
N SER A 41 6.30 -2.19 -8.41
CA SER A 41 5.02 -1.88 -9.08
C SER A 41 3.99 -1.23 -8.15
N GLY A 42 4.12 -1.44 -6.83
CA GLY A 42 3.26 -0.85 -5.82
C GLY A 42 3.49 0.65 -5.54
N ILE A 43 4.58 1.27 -6.03
CA ILE A 43 4.90 2.67 -5.70
C ILE A 43 4.08 3.72 -6.47
N LEU A 44 3.48 3.32 -7.59
CA LEU A 44 2.65 4.23 -8.39
C LEU A 44 1.42 4.69 -7.60
N LEU A 45 0.79 3.78 -6.85
CA LEU A 45 -0.39 4.09 -6.05
C LEU A 45 -0.13 5.15 -4.95
N PRO A 46 0.89 5.03 -4.07
CA PRO A 46 1.20 6.05 -3.08
C PRO A 46 1.68 7.36 -3.71
N LEU A 47 2.40 7.33 -4.83
CA LEU A 47 2.80 8.56 -5.54
C LEU A 47 1.59 9.35 -6.06
N ILE A 48 0.64 8.66 -6.70
CA ILE A 48 -0.61 9.28 -7.17
C ILE A 48 -1.38 9.87 -5.99
N LEU A 49 -1.47 9.15 -4.88
CA LEU A 49 -2.16 9.61 -3.68
C LEU A 49 -1.50 10.87 -3.11
N LEU A 50 -0.16 10.92 -3.05
CA LEU A 50 0.60 12.08 -2.57
C LEU A 50 0.35 13.31 -3.45
N VAL A 51 0.33 13.15 -4.77
CA VAL A 51 0.01 14.24 -5.71
C VAL A 51 -1.42 14.74 -5.50
N LEU A 52 -2.41 13.85 -5.36
CA LEU A 52 -3.80 14.24 -5.13
C LEU A 52 -3.97 15.03 -3.83
N VAL A 53 -3.30 14.61 -2.75
CA VAL A 53 -3.31 15.33 -1.47
C VAL A 53 -2.66 16.71 -1.62
N GLY A 54 -1.52 16.80 -2.31
CA GLY A 54 -0.84 18.07 -2.57
C GLY A 54 -1.70 19.06 -3.35
N VAL A 55 -2.40 18.59 -4.39
CA VAL A 55 -3.33 19.41 -5.19
C VAL A 55 -4.52 19.87 -4.33
N ALA A 56 -5.12 18.98 -3.55
CA ALA A 56 -6.26 19.32 -2.69
C ALA A 56 -5.91 20.40 -1.65
N VAL A 57 -4.70 20.36 -1.09
CA VAL A 57 -4.21 21.39 -0.16
C VAL A 57 -3.94 22.72 -0.88
N ALA A 58 -3.33 22.68 -2.07
CA ALA A 58 -3.03 23.88 -2.85
C ALA A 58 -4.29 24.60 -3.38
N ALA A 59 -5.36 23.86 -3.65
CA ALA A 59 -6.62 24.39 -4.16
C ALA A 59 -7.57 24.92 -3.06
N ASN A 60 -7.23 24.76 -1.78
CA ASN A 60 -8.01 25.24 -0.63
C ASN A 60 -7.47 26.57 -0.06
N ASN A 61 -6.77 27.35 -0.88
CA ASN A 61 -6.34 28.73 -0.63
C ASN A 61 -6.94 29.62 -1.71
#